data_AF-A0A2E0I763-F1
#
_entry.id   AF-A0A2E0I763-F1
#
_cell.length_a   1.000
_cell.length_b   1.000
_cell.length_c   1.000
_cell.angle_alpha   90.00
_cell.angle_beta   90.00
_cell.angle_gamma   90.00
#
_symmetry.space_group_name_H-M   'P 1'
#
loop_
_entity.id
_entity.type
_entity.pdbx_description
1 polymer ?
#
loop_
_entity_poly.entity_id
_entity_poly.type
_entity_poly.pdbx_seq_one_letter_code
_entity_poly.pdbx_strand_id
1 'polypeptide(L)' 'MPKIAILAGEASGDLIGSQLMGHLNKKIKNVKFVGVGGPLMKKEG' A
#
# COMPACT_ATOMS: atom_id res chain seq x y z
N MET A 1 14.22 -1.08 -8.06
CA MET A 1 12.86 -1.37 -7.53
C MET A 1 12.61 -0.43 -6.36
N PRO A 2 11.65 0.49 -6.44
CA PRO A 2 11.36 1.38 -5.32
C PRO A 2 10.75 0.58 -4.17
N LYS A 3 11.16 0.94 -2.95
CA LYS A 3 10.64 0.37 -1.70
C LYS A 3 9.97 1.49 -0.93
N ILE A 4 8.68 1.36 -0.67
CA ILE A 4 7.84 2.40 -0.07
C ILE A 4 7.42 1.92 1.31
N ALA A 5 7.72 2.71 2.34
CA ALA A 5 7.20 2.49 3.68
C ALA A 5 5.85 3.21 3.83
N ILE A 6 4.83 2.52 4.33
CA ILE A 6 3.50 3.09 4.56
C ILE A 6 2.93 2.57 5.89
N LEU A 7 2.32 3.47 6.67
CA LEU A 7 1.70 3.17 7.97
C LEU A 7 0.25 3.68 7.97
N ALA A 8 -0.71 2.80 8.26
CA ALA A 8 -2.11 3.13 8.51
C ALA A 8 -2.47 2.78 9.96
N GLY A 9 -2.89 3.77 10.74
CA GLY A 9 -3.30 3.61 12.15
C GLY A 9 -4.79 3.36 12.35
N GLU A 10 -5.61 3.56 11.31
CA GLU A 10 -7.07 3.46 11.36
C GLU A 10 -7.62 2.85 10.06
N ALA A 11 -8.88 2.39 10.09
CA ALA A 11 -9.54 1.78 8.93
C ALA A 11 -9.64 2.73 7.72
N SER A 12 -9.80 4.02 7.95
CA SER A 12 -9.77 5.07 6.91
C SER A 12 -8.41 5.10 6.20
N GLY A 13 -7.32 5.00 6.96
CA GLY A 13 -5.96 4.91 6.44
C GLY A 13 -5.71 3.65 5.61
N ASP A 14 -6.29 2.52 6.00
CA ASP A 14 -6.21 1.26 5.24
C ASP A 14 -6.88 1.41 3.86
N LEU A 15 -8.07 2.03 3.80
CA LEU A 15 -8.78 2.28 2.55
C LEU A 15 -8.01 3.23 1.61
N ILE A 16 -7.51 4.35 2.13
CA ILE A 16 -6.75 5.32 1.33
C ILE A 16 -5.42 4.70 0.88
N GLY A 17 -4.73 4.00 1.78
CA GLY A 17 -3.47 3.33 1.51
C GLY A 17 -3.61 2.27 0.42
N SER A 18 -4.66 1.44 0.46
CA SER A 18 -4.89 0.41 -0.55
C SER A 18 -5.15 1.02 -1.93
N GLN A 19 -5.91 2.11 -2.01
CA GLN A 19 -6.13 2.81 -3.29
C GLN A 19 -4.83 3.36 -3.87
N LEU A 20 -3.96 3.94 -3.03
CA LEU A 20 -2.63 4.39 -3.45
C LEU A 20 -1.76 3.23 -3.94
N MET A 21 -1.68 2.14 -3.16
CA MET A 21 -0.90 0.94 -3.52
C MET A 21 -1.36 0.35 -4.85
N GLY A 22 -2.68 0.20 -5.05
CA GLY A 22 -3.25 -0.31 -6.30
C GLY A 22 -2.95 0.57 -7.52
N HIS A 23 -2.91 1.90 -7.36
CA HIS A 23 -2.48 2.80 -8.44
C HIS A 23 -0.98 2.70 -8.72
N LEU A 24 -0.15 2.56 -7.68
CA LEU A 24 1.31 2.42 -7.83
C LEU A 24 1.68 1.09 -8.48
N ASN A 25 1.03 -0.01 -8.11
CA ASN A 25 1.20 -1.33 -8.73
C ASN A 25 0.99 -1.30 -10.25
N LYS A 26 0.03 -0.50 -10.74
CA LYS A 26 -0.24 -0.33 -12.18
C LYS A 26 0.84 0.50 -12.91
N LYS A 27 1.49 1.44 -12.23
CA LYS A 27 2.45 2.37 -12.86
C LYS A 27 3.91 1.95 -12.70
N ILE A 28 4.23 1.24 -11.64
CA ILE A 28 5.61 0.95 -11.25
C ILE A 28 5.81 -0.56 -11.20
N LYS A 29 6.54 -1.09 -12.18
CA LYS A 29 6.93 -2.50 -12.16
C LYS A 29 7.81 -2.79 -10.93
N ASN A 30 7.50 -3.89 -10.23
CA ASN A 30 8.28 -4.39 -9.10
C ASN A 30 8.43 -3.40 -7.94
N VAL A 31 7.41 -2.59 -7.66
CA VAL A 31 7.33 -1.83 -6.39
C VAL A 31 7.22 -2.80 -5.21
N LYS A 32 7.82 -2.45 -4.07
CA LYS A 32 7.69 -3.20 -2.82
C LYS A 32 7.17 -2.29 -1.72
N PHE A 33 6.20 -2.76 -0.95
CA PHE A 33 5.69 -2.04 0.21
C PHE A 33 6.18 -2.68 1.51
N VAL A 34 6.37 -1.86 2.53
CA VAL A 34 6.69 -2.29 3.90
C VAL A 34 5.98 -1.39 4.91
N GLY A 35 5.72 -1.88 6.11
CA GLY A 35 5.14 -1.09 7.20
C GLY A 35 3.92 -1.76 7.84
N VAL A 36 2.96 -0.97 8.29
CA VAL A 36 1.76 -1.44 8.98
C VAL A 36 0.53 -1.00 8.19
N GLY A 37 -0.25 -1.98 7.72
CA GLY A 37 -1.49 -1.74 6.98
C GLY A 37 -2.59 -2.67 7.45
N GLY A 38 -3.83 -2.30 7.16
CA GLY A 38 -4.99 -3.13 7.43
C GLY A 38 -5.23 -4.18 6.34
N PRO A 39 -6.41 -4.84 6.38
CA PRO A 39 -6.75 -5.90 5.42
C PRO A 39 -6.78 -5.45 3.96
N LEU A 40 -7.10 -4.20 3.65
CA LEU A 40 -7.16 -3.70 2.27
C LEU A 40 -5.77 -3.49 1.69
N MET A 41 -4.87 -2.84 2.44
CA MET A 41 -3.47 -2.67 2.04
C MET A 41 -2.77 -4.02 1.86
N LYS A 42 -3.01 -4.99 2.75
CA LYS A 42 -2.44 -6.35 2.63
C LYS A 42 -2.84 -7.09 1.34
N LYS A 43 -3.97 -6.76 0.72
CA LYS A 43 -4.38 -7.34 -0.57
C LYS A 43 -3.56 -6.80 -1.74
N GLU A 44 -2.99 -5.61 -1.60
CA GLU A 44 -2.23 -4.93 -2.67
C GLU A 44 -0.74 -5.27 -2.68
N GLY A 45 -0.18 -5.76 -1.57
CA GLY A 45 1.21 -6.26 -1.50
C GLY A 45 1.98 -5.86 -0.25
#